data_AF-A0ABC8BW24-F1
#
_entry.id   AF-A0ABC8BW24-F1
#
_cell.length_a   1.000
_cell.length_b   1.000
_cell.length_c   1.000
_cell.angle_alpha   90.00
_cell.angle_beta   90.00
_cell.angle_gamma   90.00
#
_symmetry.space_group_name_H-M   'P 1'
#
loop_
_entity.id
_entity.type
_entity.pdbx_description
1 polymer ?
#
loop_
_entity_poly.entity_id
_entity_poly.type
_entity_poly.pdbx_seq_one_letter_code
_entity_poly.pdbx_strand_id
1 'polypeptide(L)'
;MAEETVVEKTWRGILERRPGARLGEPAVIEAAYAEPRLRALFPFPSHGALNFHRNTQDPWSNDLPFIVGDAKSCTVYAPLGVPQRVLGASLTPQEAAALVVAHLPLGCGPAFDGPWPPPKNSID
;
A
#
# COMPACT_ATOMS: atom_id res chain seq x y z
N MET A 1 -24.55 7.63 -7.91
CA MET A 1 -23.77 6.80 -6.99
C MET A 1 -22.41 6.61 -7.65
N ALA A 2 -21.33 7.10 -7.05
CA ALA A 2 -20.00 6.89 -7.61
C ALA A 2 -19.71 5.39 -7.62
N GLU A 3 -19.22 4.88 -8.74
CA GLU A 3 -18.82 3.48 -8.86
C GLU A 3 -17.65 3.22 -7.91
N GLU A 4 -17.82 2.26 -7.00
CA GLU A 4 -16.79 1.93 -6.01
C GLU A 4 -15.57 1.33 -6.72
N THR A 5 -14.42 1.95 -6.49
CA THR A 5 -13.17 1.58 -7.17
C THR A 5 -12.68 0.20 -6.71
N VAL A 6 -11.86 -0.47 -7.53
CA VAL A 6 -11.20 -1.73 -7.15
C VAL A 6 -10.37 -1.56 -5.87
N VAL A 7 -9.75 -0.38 -5.69
CA VAL A 7 -8.98 -0.03 -4.50
C VAL A 7 -9.87 -0.01 -3.25
N GLU A 8 -10.98 0.72 -3.29
CA GLU A 8 -11.93 0.79 -2.17
C GLU A 8 -12.54 -0.57 -1.83
N LYS A 9 -12.93 -1.36 -2.85
CA LYS A 9 -13.40 -2.74 -2.68
C LYS A 9 -12.37 -3.60 -1.97
N THR A 10 -11.10 -3.47 -2.36
CA THR A 10 -10.01 -4.27 -1.80
C THR A 10 -9.75 -3.88 -0.34
N TRP A 11 -9.64 -2.59 -0.03
CA TRP A 11 -9.51 -2.12 1.36
C TRP A 11 -10.65 -2.61 2.24
N ARG A 12 -11.89 -2.48 1.77
CA ARG A 12 -13.07 -2.95 2.49
C ARG A 12 -13.04 -4.46 2.70
N GLY A 13 -12.67 -5.22 1.67
CA GLY A 13 -12.53 -6.67 1.75
C GLY A 13 -11.55 -7.11 2.83
N ILE A 14 -10.40 -6.43 2.94
CA ILE A 14 -9.38 -6.70 3.96
C ILE A 14 -9.90 -6.33 5.37
N LEU A 15 -10.47 -5.12 5.53
CA LEU A 15 -10.98 -4.64 6.82
C LEU A 15 -12.11 -5.50 7.37
N GLU A 16 -13.06 -5.88 6.51
CA GLU A 16 -14.19 -6.74 6.88
C GLU A 16 -13.82 -8.23 6.92
N ARG A 17 -12.56 -8.58 6.59
CA ARG A 17 -12.05 -9.95 6.54
C ARG A 17 -12.93 -10.87 5.68
N ARG A 18 -13.35 -10.38 4.52
CA ARG A 18 -14.21 -11.14 3.60
C ARG A 18 -13.51 -12.41 3.10
N PRO A 19 -14.24 -13.50 2.83
CA PRO A 19 -13.67 -14.69 2.20
C PRO A 19 -12.93 -14.33 0.90
N GLY A 20 -11.69 -14.82 0.74
CA GLY A 20 -10.85 -14.56 -0.42
C GLY A 20 -10.07 -13.23 -0.36
N ALA A 21 -10.31 -12.36 0.62
CA ALA A 21 -9.48 -11.19 0.84
C ALA A 21 -8.11 -11.58 1.42
N ARG A 22 -7.07 -10.82 1.05
CA ARG A 22 -5.76 -10.94 1.71
C ARG A 22 -5.90 -10.52 3.17
N LEU A 23 -5.17 -11.21 4.04
CA LEU A 23 -5.11 -10.89 5.47
C LEU A 23 -3.76 -10.26 5.78
N GLY A 24 -3.80 -9.19 6.58
CA GLY A 24 -2.63 -8.55 7.16
C GLY A 24 -2.84 -8.33 8.64
N GLU A 25 -1.83 -7.78 9.31
CA GLU A 25 -1.96 -7.37 10.72
C GLU A 25 -3.06 -6.30 10.84
N PRO A 26 -4.14 -6.54 11.62
CA PRO A 26 -5.26 -5.61 11.73
C PRO A 26 -4.87 -4.19 12.10
N ALA A 27 -3.99 -4.02 13.09
CA ALA A 27 -3.56 -2.69 13.53
C ALA A 27 -2.79 -1.91 12.43
N VAL A 28 -2.02 -2.62 11.61
CA VAL A 28 -1.29 -2.03 10.47
C VAL A 28 -2.24 -1.68 9.33
N ILE A 29 -3.21 -2.55 9.04
CA ILE A 29 -4.26 -2.27 8.03
C ILE A 29 -5.08 -1.04 8.42
N GLU A 30 -5.54 -0.98 9.68
CA GLU A 30 -6.35 0.14 10.18
C GLU A 30 -5.57 1.45 10.15
N ALA A 31 -4.32 1.45 10.61
CA ALA A 31 -3.46 2.62 10.57
C ALA A 31 -3.19 3.11 9.14
N ALA A 32 -2.89 2.18 8.21
CA ALA A 32 -2.69 2.52 6.81
C ALA A 32 -3.97 3.03 6.14
N TYR A 33 -5.14 2.45 6.44
CA TYR A 33 -6.42 2.89 5.90
C TYR A 33 -6.84 4.28 6.39
N ALA A 34 -6.44 4.66 7.62
CA ALA A 34 -6.71 5.99 8.17
C ALA A 34 -5.98 7.11 7.40
N GLU A 35 -4.85 6.81 6.75
CA GLU A 35 -4.09 7.76 5.94
C GLU A 35 -4.69 7.92 4.54
N PRO A 36 -5.24 9.09 4.16
CA PRO A 36 -5.94 9.26 2.88
C PRO A 36 -5.08 8.95 1.65
N ARG A 37 -3.77 9.26 1.72
CA ARG A 37 -2.83 8.98 0.63
C ARG A 37 -2.56 7.50 0.45
N LEU A 38 -2.52 6.71 1.53
CA LEU A 38 -2.35 5.26 1.45
C LEU A 38 -3.66 4.55 1.09
N ARG A 39 -4.78 5.04 1.60
CA ARG A 39 -6.12 4.55 1.24
C ARG A 39 -6.41 4.68 -0.27
N ALA A 40 -5.78 5.65 -0.94
CA ALA A 40 -5.89 5.82 -2.39
C ALA A 40 -4.98 4.85 -3.20
N LEU A 41 -4.08 4.13 -2.54
CA LEU A 41 -3.20 3.12 -3.16
C LEU A 41 -3.78 1.72 -3.01
N PHE A 42 -3.35 0.80 -3.88
CA PHE A 42 -3.79 -0.59 -3.82
C PHE A 42 -3.08 -1.33 -2.68
N PRO A 43 -3.82 -1.84 -1.66
CA PRO A 43 -3.21 -2.56 -0.54
C PRO A 43 -2.88 -4.00 -0.92
N PHE A 44 -1.68 -4.45 -0.58
CA PHE A 44 -1.24 -5.81 -0.85
C PHE A 44 -0.57 -6.44 0.39
N PRO A 45 -1.37 -6.98 1.33
CA PRO A 45 -0.86 -7.76 2.46
C PRO A 45 -0.27 -9.08 1.97
N SER A 46 1.00 -9.36 2.27
CA SER A 46 1.68 -10.59 1.87
C SER A 46 2.84 -10.91 2.81
N HIS A 47 2.95 -12.16 3.27
CA HIS A 47 4.06 -12.65 4.12
C HIS A 47 4.34 -11.79 5.37
N GLY A 48 3.30 -11.24 6.01
CA GLY A 48 3.45 -10.36 7.19
C GLY A 48 3.87 -8.92 6.86
N ALA A 49 3.95 -8.57 5.57
CA ALA A 49 4.17 -7.22 5.09
C ALA A 49 2.87 -6.63 4.52
N LEU A 50 2.68 -5.32 4.70
CA LEU A 50 1.71 -4.52 3.95
C LEU A 50 2.45 -3.72 2.89
N ASN A 51 2.29 -4.13 1.63
CA ASN A 51 2.80 -3.40 0.47
C ASN A 51 1.71 -2.51 -0.13
N PHE A 52 2.15 -1.49 -0.86
CA PHE A 52 1.28 -0.61 -1.63
C PHE A 52 1.70 -0.63 -3.10
N HIS A 53 0.72 -0.58 -3.98
CA HIS A 53 0.96 -0.48 -5.42
C HIS A 53 0.17 0.68 -6.03
N ARG A 54 0.73 1.25 -7.10
CA ARG A 54 0.08 2.31 -7.90
C ARG A 54 -0.94 1.75 -8.90
N ASN A 55 -1.11 0.43 -8.93
CA ASN A 55 -1.88 -0.30 -9.91
C ASN A 55 -2.60 -1.49 -9.24
N THR A 56 -3.69 -1.95 -9.82
CA THR A 56 -4.57 -2.98 -9.23
C THR A 56 -4.34 -4.38 -9.77
N GLN A 57 -3.62 -4.53 -10.89
CA GLN A 57 -3.39 -5.80 -11.58
C GLN A 57 -1.91 -6.04 -11.83
N ASP A 58 -1.46 -7.29 -11.83
CA ASP A 58 -0.09 -7.65 -12.17
C ASP A 58 0.26 -7.22 -13.62
N PRO A 59 1.47 -6.70 -13.91
CA PRO A 59 2.66 -6.55 -13.03
C PRO A 59 2.53 -5.41 -12.01
N TRP A 60 3.19 -5.52 -10.86
CA TRP A 60 3.15 -4.52 -9.77
C TRP A 60 4.24 -3.45 -9.88
N SER A 61 3.93 -2.21 -9.48
CA SER A 61 4.87 -1.08 -9.55
C SER A 61 6.14 -1.26 -8.70
N ASN A 62 6.05 -1.97 -7.56
CA ASN A 62 7.15 -2.33 -6.63
C ASN A 62 8.10 -1.19 -6.22
N ASP A 63 7.64 0.06 -6.37
CA ASP A 63 8.44 1.28 -6.23
C ASP A 63 8.04 2.11 -5.01
N LEU A 64 7.19 1.56 -4.13
CA LEU A 64 6.70 2.21 -2.93
C LEU A 64 7.27 1.56 -1.66
N PRO A 65 7.45 2.32 -0.56
CA PRO A 65 7.79 1.77 0.74
C PRO A 65 6.70 0.82 1.26
N PHE A 66 7.07 -0.11 2.13
CA PHE A 66 6.15 -1.09 2.72
C PHE A 66 6.39 -1.26 4.22
N ILE A 67 5.36 -1.74 4.93
CA ILE A 67 5.39 -1.93 6.39
C ILE A 67 5.52 -3.41 6.69
N VAL A 68 6.40 -3.79 7.62
CA VAL A 68 6.47 -5.14 8.20
C VAL A 68 6.37 -5.00 9.71
N GLY A 69 5.49 -5.77 10.34
CA GLY A 69 5.38 -5.77 11.80
C GLY A 69 4.00 -6.12 12.29
N ASP A 70 3.79 -5.85 13.57
CA ASP A 70 2.58 -6.15 14.30
C ASP A 70 1.98 -4.89 14.98
N ALA A 71 0.96 -5.08 15.82
CA ALA A 71 0.33 -4.01 16.58
C ALA A 71 1.25 -3.24 17.56
N LYS A 72 2.44 -3.76 17.87
CA LYS A 72 3.36 -3.17 18.85
C LYS A 72 4.61 -2.59 18.22
N SER A 73 5.13 -3.22 17.17
CA SER A 73 6.39 -2.84 16.56
C SER A 73 6.35 -3.06 15.06
N CYS A 74 6.46 -1.95 14.33
CA CYS A 74 6.53 -1.88 12.89
C CYS A 74 7.90 -1.41 12.43
N THR A 75 8.32 -1.92 11.27
CA THR A 75 9.49 -1.48 10.52
C THR A 75 9.05 -1.08 9.13
N VAL A 76 9.44 0.10 8.69
CA VAL A 76 9.19 0.59 7.33
C VAL A 76 10.42 0.34 6.48
N TYR A 77 10.20 -0.33 5.36
CA TYR A 77 11.24 -0.63 4.40
C TYR A 77 11.11 0.24 3.16
N ALA A 78 12.25 0.63 2.59
CA ALA A 78 12.31 1.32 1.32
C ALA A 78 11.87 0.38 0.17
N PRO A 79 11.52 0.94 -1.00
CA PRO A 79 11.25 0.15 -2.20
C PRO A 79 12.36 -0.85 -2.53
N LEU A 80 11.99 -1.92 -3.23
CA LEU A 80 12.96 -2.92 -3.70
C LEU A 80 14.00 -2.26 -4.62
N GLY A 81 15.28 -2.48 -4.34
CA GLY A 81 16.39 -1.92 -5.13
C GLY A 81 17.03 -0.64 -4.57
N VAL A 82 16.52 -0.09 -3.46
CA VAL A 82 17.15 1.05 -2.77
C VAL A 82 18.25 0.55 -1.81
N PRO A 83 19.46 1.17 -1.78
CA PRO A 83 20.58 0.74 -0.93
C PRO A 83 20.25 0.76 0.57
N GLN A 84 19.56 1.81 1.03
CA GLN A 84 19.06 1.89 2.40
C GLN A 84 17.72 1.17 2.48
N ARG A 85 17.73 -0.05 3.02
CA ARG A 85 16.54 -0.92 3.07
C ARG A 85 15.55 -0.55 4.17
N VAL A 86 16.02 -0.01 5.30
CA VAL A 86 15.16 0.34 6.45
C VAL A 86 15.08 1.86 6.57
N LEU A 87 13.86 2.38 6.50
CA LEU A 87 13.56 3.81 6.67
C LEU A 87 13.27 4.16 8.13
N GLY A 88 12.71 3.22 8.89
CA GLY A 88 12.47 3.36 10.33
C GLY A 88 12.07 2.03 10.95
N ALA A 89 12.35 1.84 12.24
CA ALA A 89 12.09 0.61 13.00
C ALA A 89 11.54 0.93 14.39
N SER A 90 10.93 -0.07 15.04
CA SER A 90 10.30 0.07 16.36
C SER A 90 9.23 1.17 16.42
N LEU A 91 8.49 1.33 15.32
CA LEU A 91 7.43 2.31 15.17
C LEU A 91 6.09 1.72 15.60
N THR A 92 5.18 2.56 16.08
CA THR A 92 3.76 2.20 16.12
C THR A 92 3.21 2.04 14.70
N PRO A 93 2.08 1.33 14.50
CA PRO A 93 1.43 1.23 13.20
C PRO A 93 1.12 2.60 12.55
N GLN A 94 0.71 3.58 13.35
CA GLN A 94 0.39 4.94 12.90
C GLN A 94 1.64 5.69 12.44
N GLU A 95 2.72 5.62 13.21
CA GLU A 95 4.01 6.21 12.82
C GLU A 95 4.57 5.54 11.57
N ALA A 96 4.42 4.22 11.43
CA ALA A 96 4.83 3.50 10.23
C ALA A 96 4.03 3.96 9.00
N ALA A 97 2.71 4.11 9.12
CA ALA A 97 1.86 4.64 8.04
C ALA A 97 2.28 6.07 7.65
N ALA A 98 2.45 6.96 8.63
CA ALA A 98 2.92 8.32 8.39
C ALA A 98 4.30 8.37 7.72
N LEU A 99 5.22 7.49 8.11
CA LEU A 99 6.54 7.40 7.52
C LEU A 99 6.49 6.90 6.07
N VAL A 100 5.63 5.93 5.75
CA VAL A 100 5.39 5.54 4.33
C VAL A 100 4.91 6.75 3.53
N VAL A 101 3.93 7.50 4.05
CA VAL A 101 3.38 8.70 3.39
C VAL A 101 4.46 9.75 3.13
N ALA A 102 5.36 9.97 4.09
CA ALA A 102 6.48 10.91 3.98
C ALA A 102 7.51 10.49 2.90
N HIS A 103 7.65 9.18 2.66
CA HIS A 103 8.58 8.61 1.70
C HIS A 103 7.93 8.19 0.36
N LEU A 104 6.65 8.53 0.14
CA LEU A 104 6.01 8.33 -1.15
C LEU A 104 6.71 9.18 -2.23
N PRO A 105 6.96 8.62 -3.43
CA PRO A 105 7.57 9.39 -4.51
C PRO A 105 6.75 10.62 -4.90
N LEU A 106 7.44 11.66 -5.38
CA LEU A 106 6.78 12.85 -5.94
C LEU A 106 5.83 12.45 -7.07
N GLY A 107 4.63 13.01 -7.07
CA GLY A 107 3.59 12.66 -8.04
C GLY A 107 2.93 11.29 -7.83
N CYS A 108 3.13 10.63 -6.69
CA CYS A 108 2.38 9.44 -6.33
C CYS A 108 0.90 9.81 -6.06
N GLY A 109 0.08 9.67 -7.10
CA GLY A 109 -1.37 9.83 -7.05
C GLY A 109 -2.11 8.54 -6.65
N PRO A 110 -3.44 8.53 -6.76
CA PRO A 110 -4.25 7.32 -6.56
C PRO A 110 -3.83 6.19 -7.49
N ALA A 111 -4.02 4.95 -7.05
CA ALA A 111 -3.78 3.79 -7.90
C ALA A 111 -4.80 3.75 -9.06
N PHE A 112 -4.34 3.38 -10.25
CA PHE A 112 -5.19 3.20 -11.42
C PHE A 112 -5.58 1.73 -11.60
N ASP A 113 -6.70 1.48 -12.29
CA ASP A 113 -7.10 0.12 -12.61
C ASP A 113 -6.34 -0.40 -13.84
N GLY A 114 -5.57 -1.49 -13.65
CA GLY A 114 -4.78 -2.11 -14.72
C GLY A 114 -3.36 -2.54 -14.30
N PRO A 115 -2.57 -3.04 -15.26
CA PRO A 115 -1.19 -3.49 -15.06
C PRO A 115 -0.17 -2.34 -15.01
N TRP A 116 1.00 -2.57 -14.40
CA TRP A 116 2.15 -1.67 -14.47
C TRP A 116 3.20 -2.11 -15.52
N PRO A 117 3.88 -1.18 -16.23
CA PRO A 117 3.60 0.25 -16.28
C PRO A 117 2.25 0.53 -16.92
N PRO A 118 1.60 1.66 -16.61
CA PRO A 118 0.36 2.05 -17.28
C PRO A 118 0.58 2.02 -18.80
N PRO A 119 -0.42 1.58 -19.58
CA PRO A 119 -0.32 1.61 -21.03
C PRO A 119 0.07 3.02 -21.47
N LYS A 120 1.07 3.12 -22.35
CA LYS A 120 1.39 4.39 -22.98
C LYS A 120 0.12 4.82 -23.71
N ASN A 121 -0.51 5.93 -23.31
CA ASN A 121 -1.47 6.57 -24.20
C ASN A 121 -0.69 6.85 -25.49
N SER A 122 -1.07 6.21 -26.60
CA SER A 122 -0.69 6.66 -27.93
C SER A 122 -1.25 8.07 -28.06
N ILE A 123 -0.41 9.06 -27.78
CA ILE A 123 -0.56 10.37 -28.38
C ILE A 123 0.10 10.20 -29.75
N ASP A 124 -0.73 9.84 -30.72
CA ASP A 124 -0.53 10.15 -32.14
C ASP A 124 -1.58 11.21 -32.51
#